data_AF-A0A6D0IGH4-F1
#
_entry.id   AF-A0A6D0IGH4-F1
#
_cell.length_a   1.000
_cell.length_b   1.000
_cell.length_c   1.000
_cell.angle_alpha   90.00
_cell.angle_beta   90.00
_cell.angle_gamma   90.00
#
_symmetry.space_group_name_H-M   'P 1'
#
loop_
_entity.id
_entity.type
_entity.pdbx_description
1 polymer ?
#
loop_
_entity_poly.entity_id
_entity_poly.type
_entity_poly.pdbx_seq_one_letter_code
_entity_poly.pdbx_strand_id
1 'polypeptide(L)'
;MSMPATSTKTTKLATSLIDEYALLGWRAMLTEVNLSPKPGLVDRINCGAHKDMALEDFHRSALAIQGWLPRFIEFGACSAEMAPEAVLHGLRPIGMACEGDMFRATAGVNTHKGSIFSLGLLCAAIGRLL
;
A
#
# COMPACT_ATOMS: atom_id res chain seq x y z
N MET A 1 -32.30 -11.32 -14.18
CA MET A 1 -31.36 -12.46 -14.08
C MET A 1 -30.78 -12.43 -12.69
N SER A 2 -31.12 -13.42 -11.86
CA SER A 2 -30.64 -13.51 -10.48
C SER A 2 -29.16 -13.86 -10.48
N MET A 3 -28.36 -13.09 -9.74
CA MET A 3 -26.96 -13.43 -9.49
C MET A 3 -26.90 -14.75 -8.70
N PRO A 4 -25.97 -15.67 -9.03
CA PRO A 4 -25.76 -16.83 -8.19
C PRO A 4 -25.23 -16.36 -6.83
N ALA A 5 -25.84 -16.88 -5.75
CA ALA A 5 -25.41 -16.56 -4.40
C ALA A 5 -24.01 -17.12 -4.16
N THR A 6 -23.00 -16.26 -4.17
CA THR A 6 -21.66 -16.60 -3.72
C THR A 6 -21.73 -16.96 -2.23
N SER A 7 -21.25 -18.15 -1.86
CA SER A 7 -21.28 -18.66 -0.49
C SER A 7 -20.64 -17.67 0.49
N THR A 8 -21.36 -17.28 1.54
CA THR A 8 -20.92 -16.33 2.59
C THR A 8 -19.61 -16.73 3.28
N LYS A 9 -19.24 -18.01 3.27
CA LYS A 9 -17.94 -18.50 3.75
C LYS A 9 -16.77 -18.07 2.86
N THR A 10 -16.94 -18.13 1.53
CA THR A 10 -15.90 -17.77 0.56
C THR A 10 -15.62 -16.27 0.59
N THR A 11 -16.67 -15.45 0.66
CA THR A 11 -16.53 -14.00 0.80
C THR A 11 -15.80 -13.61 2.08
N LYS A 12 -16.12 -14.27 3.21
CA LYS A 12 -15.46 -14.00 4.49
C LYS A 12 -13.99 -14.40 4.51
N LEU A 13 -13.64 -15.53 3.87
CA LEU A 13 -12.26 -15.98 3.72
C LEU A 13 -11.44 -15.02 2.84
N ALA A 14 -12.03 -14.53 1.74
CA ALA A 14 -11.39 -13.55 0.87
C ALA A 14 -11.12 -12.22 1.60
N THR A 15 -12.08 -11.72 2.40
CA THR A 15 -11.85 -10.52 3.22
C THR A 15 -10.73 -10.71 4.25
N SER A 16 -10.66 -11.88 4.92
CA SER A 16 -9.56 -12.14 5.87
C SER A 16 -8.19 -12.18 5.22
N LEU A 17 -8.09 -12.69 3.98
CA LEU A 17 -6.82 -12.72 3.24
C LEU A 17 -6.39 -11.32 2.80
N ILE A 18 -7.32 -10.48 2.36
CA ILE A 18 -7.05 -9.07 2.02
C ILE A 18 -6.45 -8.34 3.22
N ASP A 19 -7.06 -8.46 4.40
CA ASP A 19 -6.58 -7.83 5.63
C ASP A 19 -5.20 -8.35 6.04
N GLU A 20 -4.95 -9.65 5.89
CA GLU A 20 -3.66 -10.27 6.22
C GLU A 20 -2.53 -9.77 5.30
N TYR A 21 -2.74 -9.78 3.99
CA TYR A 21 -1.74 -9.28 3.04
C TYR A 21 -1.51 -7.76 3.18
N ALA A 22 -2.56 -6.99 3.44
CA ALA A 22 -2.43 -5.57 3.73
C ALA A 22 -1.61 -5.33 5.01
N LEU A 23 -1.85 -6.12 6.07
CA LEU A 23 -1.07 -6.06 7.30
C LEU A 23 0.41 -6.39 7.07
N LEU A 24 0.70 -7.41 6.24
CA LEU A 24 2.07 -7.75 5.84
C LEU A 24 2.74 -6.61 5.07
N GLY A 25 2.03 -5.98 4.13
CA GLY A 25 2.55 -4.83 3.38
C GLY A 25 2.91 -3.65 4.30
N TRP A 26 2.04 -3.33 5.26
CA TRP A 26 2.30 -2.28 6.24
C TRP A 26 3.49 -2.61 7.16
N ARG A 27 3.57 -3.86 7.64
CA ARG A 27 4.71 -4.34 8.43
C ARG A 27 6.02 -4.28 7.66
N ALA A 28 6.00 -4.58 6.36
CA ALA A 28 7.19 -4.47 5.51
C ALA A 28 7.68 -3.01 5.45
N MET A 29 6.77 -2.04 5.31
CA MET A 29 7.13 -0.61 5.35
C MET A 29 7.77 -0.22 6.69
N LEU A 30 7.16 -0.62 7.81
CA LEU A 30 7.74 -0.33 9.13
C LEU A 30 9.08 -1.02 9.34
N THR A 31 9.25 -2.23 8.83
CA THR A 31 10.52 -2.98 8.94
C THR A 31 11.64 -2.28 8.16
N GLU A 32 11.34 -1.82 6.94
CA GLU A 32 12.28 -1.11 6.07
C GLU A 32 12.74 0.22 6.69
N VAL A 33 11.80 0.99 7.24
CA VAL A 33 12.06 2.31 7.85
C VAL A 33 12.89 2.17 9.13
N ASN A 34 12.65 1.11 9.90
CA ASN A 34 13.35 0.87 11.17
C ASN A 34 14.67 0.09 11.02
N LEU A 35 15.07 -0.25 9.80
CA LEU A 35 16.36 -0.88 9.52
C LEU A 35 17.49 0.16 9.62
N SER A 36 18.60 -0.20 10.24
CA SER A 36 19.81 0.62 10.31
C SER A 36 21.06 -0.25 10.18
N PRO A 37 22.16 0.24 9.57
CA PRO A 37 22.31 1.57 8.97
C PRO A 37 21.72 1.66 7.55
N LYS A 38 21.27 2.85 7.13
CA LYS A 38 20.85 3.12 5.74
C LYS A 38 21.65 4.30 5.16
N PRO A 39 22.81 4.05 4.52
CA PRO A 39 23.68 5.12 4.01
C PRO A 39 22.93 6.09 3.09
N GLY A 40 22.93 7.37 3.45
CA GLY A 40 22.30 8.45 2.68
C GLY A 40 20.78 8.58 2.85
N LEU A 41 20.11 7.59 3.45
CA LEU A 41 18.67 7.61 3.70
C LEU A 41 18.38 7.89 5.18
N VAL A 42 17.11 8.23 5.48
CA VAL A 42 16.62 8.30 6.85
C VAL A 42 16.57 6.90 7.47
N ASP A 43 17.06 6.79 8.71
CA ASP A 43 16.97 5.59 9.53
C ASP A 43 16.82 5.93 11.04
N ARG A 44 16.97 4.93 11.91
CA ARG A 44 16.85 5.12 13.37
C ARG A 44 18.01 5.87 14.01
N ILE A 45 19.15 5.98 13.33
CA ILE A 45 20.36 6.59 13.86
C ILE A 45 20.41 8.06 13.43
N ASN A 46 20.05 8.38 12.19
CA ASN A 46 20.11 9.75 11.66
C ASN A 46 19.18 9.95 10.44
N CYS A 47 19.13 11.20 9.95
CA CYS A 47 18.31 11.57 8.79
C CYS A 47 19.05 11.37 7.44
N GLY A 48 20.22 10.73 7.42
CA GLY A 48 21.03 10.57 6.22
C GLY A 48 21.44 11.91 5.61
N ALA A 49 21.26 12.05 4.29
CA ALA A 49 21.49 13.30 3.58
C ALA A 49 20.29 14.27 3.64
N HIS A 50 19.18 13.86 4.26
CA HIS A 50 17.94 14.62 4.26
C HIS A 50 17.93 15.71 5.32
N LYS A 51 17.28 16.83 4.98
CA LYS A 51 17.06 17.99 5.87
C LYS A 51 15.58 18.30 6.06
N ASP A 52 14.75 17.67 5.25
CA ASP A 52 13.32 17.89 5.10
C ASP A 52 12.47 16.78 5.72
N MET A 53 13.11 15.72 6.24
CA MET A 53 12.42 14.54 6.78
C MET A 53 13.22 13.84 7.86
N ALA A 54 12.51 13.23 8.80
CA ALA A 54 13.04 12.38 9.86
C ALA A 54 12.24 11.07 9.97
N LEU A 55 12.72 10.14 10.80
CA LEU A 55 12.11 8.82 10.99
C LEU A 55 10.60 8.90 11.30
N GLU A 56 10.19 9.87 12.10
CA GLU A 56 8.80 10.12 12.50
C GLU A 56 7.90 10.40 11.28
N ASP A 57 8.38 11.09 10.25
CA ASP A 57 7.61 11.35 9.03
C ASP A 57 7.31 10.05 8.29
N PHE A 58 8.25 9.09 8.30
CA PHE A 58 8.04 7.77 7.72
C PHE A 58 7.03 6.94 8.53
N HIS A 59 7.01 7.04 9.87
CA HIS A 59 5.98 6.38 10.68
C HIS A 59 4.59 6.95 10.42
N ARG A 60 4.45 8.28 10.36
CA ARG A 60 3.19 8.97 10.01
C ARG A 60 2.71 8.58 8.62
N SER A 61 3.64 8.55 7.67
CA SER A 61 3.40 8.10 6.31
C SER A 61 2.90 6.65 6.25
N ALA A 62 3.58 5.72 6.93
CA ALA A 62 3.17 4.32 6.97
C ALA A 62 1.77 4.15 7.60
N LEU A 63 1.45 4.90 8.65
CA LEU A 63 0.12 4.89 9.26
C LEU A 63 -0.96 5.41 8.29
N ALA A 64 -0.69 6.50 7.56
CA ALA A 64 -1.61 7.02 6.57
C ALA A 64 -1.87 6.04 5.41
N ILE A 65 -0.81 5.33 4.97
CA ILE A 65 -0.88 4.37 3.86
C ILE A 65 -1.56 3.06 4.27
N GLN A 66 -1.52 2.67 5.55
CA GLN A 66 -2.07 1.40 6.04
C GLN A 66 -3.52 1.16 5.57
N GLY A 67 -4.38 2.18 5.67
CA GLY A 67 -5.79 2.10 5.26
C GLY A 67 -6.03 1.99 3.75
N TRP A 68 -4.98 2.20 2.93
CA TRP A 68 -5.05 2.11 1.48
C TRP A 68 -4.63 0.74 0.93
N LEU A 69 -3.78 -0.01 1.64
CA LEU A 69 -3.28 -1.31 1.18
C LEU A 69 -4.42 -2.30 0.82
N PRO A 70 -5.48 -2.47 1.63
CA PRO A 70 -6.61 -3.33 1.26
C PRO A 70 -7.26 -2.93 -0.07
N ARG A 71 -7.36 -1.62 -0.35
CA ARG A 71 -8.02 -1.09 -1.57
C ARG A 71 -7.29 -1.47 -2.84
N PHE A 72 -5.95 -1.55 -2.79
CA PHE A 72 -5.17 -2.05 -3.92
C PHE A 72 -5.46 -3.53 -4.19
N ILE A 73 -5.58 -4.34 -3.14
CA ILE A 73 -5.89 -5.78 -3.24
C ILE A 73 -7.33 -5.98 -3.74
N GLU A 74 -8.29 -5.26 -3.18
CA GLU A 74 -9.70 -5.28 -3.60
C GLU A 74 -9.85 -4.92 -5.08
N PHE A 75 -9.18 -3.84 -5.53
CA PHE A 75 -9.16 -3.48 -6.95
C PHE A 75 -8.53 -4.58 -7.80
N GLY A 76 -7.45 -5.20 -7.31
CA GLY A 76 -6.85 -6.38 -7.93
C GLY A 76 -7.86 -7.50 -8.15
N ALA A 77 -8.59 -7.90 -7.11
CA ALA A 77 -9.60 -8.95 -7.18
C ALA A 77 -10.74 -8.60 -8.14
N CYS A 78 -11.25 -7.36 -8.10
CA CYS A 78 -12.28 -6.91 -9.03
C CYS A 78 -11.81 -6.81 -10.49
N SER A 79 -10.50 -6.69 -10.71
CA SER A 79 -9.91 -6.55 -12.05
C SER A 79 -9.29 -7.84 -12.57
N ALA A 80 -9.45 -8.99 -11.90
CA ALA A 80 -8.80 -10.26 -12.25
C ALA A 80 -8.95 -10.65 -13.74
N GLU A 81 -10.13 -10.43 -14.31
CA GLU A 81 -10.45 -10.75 -15.72
C GLU A 81 -10.11 -9.61 -16.71
N MET A 82 -9.66 -8.45 -16.22
CA MET A 82 -9.24 -7.35 -17.08
C MET A 82 -7.86 -7.61 -17.67
N ALA A 83 -7.64 -7.10 -18.88
CA ALA A 83 -6.33 -7.05 -19.51
C ALA A 83 -5.32 -6.29 -18.61
N PRO A 84 -4.08 -6.78 -18.43
CA PRO A 84 -3.10 -6.16 -17.54
C PRO A 84 -2.85 -4.67 -17.79
N GLU A 85 -2.91 -4.24 -19.05
CA GLU A 85 -2.72 -2.85 -19.48
C GLU A 85 -3.79 -1.93 -18.92
N ALA A 86 -5.03 -2.42 -18.74
CA ALA A 86 -6.15 -1.65 -18.21
C ALA A 86 -6.10 -1.52 -16.66
N VAL A 87 -5.40 -2.42 -15.97
CA VAL A 87 -5.31 -2.44 -14.51
C VAL A 87 -4.57 -1.21 -13.99
N LEU A 88 -3.44 -0.87 -14.62
CA LEU A 88 -2.64 0.30 -14.23
C LEU A 88 -3.44 1.61 -14.32
N HIS A 89 -4.32 1.73 -15.31
CA HIS A 89 -5.19 2.89 -15.46
C HIS A 89 -6.16 3.04 -14.28
N GLY A 90 -6.75 1.93 -13.81
CA GLY A 90 -7.65 1.96 -12.66
C GLY A 90 -6.94 2.06 -11.30
N LEU A 91 -5.70 1.57 -11.19
CA LEU A 91 -4.89 1.71 -9.97
C LEU A 91 -4.38 3.13 -9.73
N ARG A 92 -4.11 3.87 -10.81
CA ARG A 92 -3.58 5.24 -10.72
C ARG A 92 -4.38 6.17 -9.80
N PRO A 93 -5.71 6.31 -9.91
CA PRO A 93 -6.47 7.16 -9.00
C PRO A 93 -6.40 6.70 -7.53
N ILE A 94 -6.33 5.40 -7.27
CA ILE A 94 -6.15 4.86 -5.90
C ILE A 94 -4.78 5.26 -5.36
N GLY A 95 -3.73 5.10 -6.17
CA GLY A 95 -2.37 5.53 -5.86
C GLY A 95 -2.27 7.03 -5.58
N MET A 96 -2.87 7.87 -6.42
CA MET A 96 -2.87 9.32 -6.24
C MET A 96 -3.58 9.75 -4.95
N ALA A 97 -4.70 9.11 -4.61
CA ALA A 97 -5.41 9.41 -3.36
C ALA A 97 -4.58 8.97 -2.13
N CYS A 98 -3.98 7.79 -2.18
CA CYS A 98 -3.03 7.32 -1.16
C CYS A 98 -1.83 8.26 -0.98
N GLU A 99 -1.22 8.73 -2.09
CA GLU A 99 -0.16 9.74 -2.07
C GLU A 99 -0.65 11.04 -1.42
N GLY A 100 -1.86 11.48 -1.75
CA GLY A 100 -2.46 12.67 -1.14
C GLY A 100 -2.59 12.55 0.38
N ASP A 101 -3.01 11.38 0.88
CA ASP A 101 -3.13 11.12 2.33
C ASP A 101 -1.76 11.06 3.01
N MET A 102 -0.80 10.42 2.36
CA MET A 102 0.61 10.41 2.78
C MET A 102 1.14 11.83 2.93
N PHE A 103 1.02 12.66 1.89
CA PHE A 103 1.50 14.05 1.93
C PHE A 103 0.82 14.87 3.01
N ARG A 104 -0.48 14.68 3.27
CA ARG A 104 -1.16 15.38 4.38
C ARG A 104 -0.61 14.96 5.74
N ALA A 105 -0.34 13.67 5.94
CA ALA A 105 0.21 13.15 7.19
C ALA A 105 1.66 13.60 7.45
N THR A 106 2.41 13.91 6.39
CA THR A 106 3.82 14.30 6.43
C THR A 106 4.07 15.78 6.12
N ALA A 107 3.04 16.62 6.18
CA ALA A 107 3.15 18.06 5.89
C ALA A 107 3.82 18.39 4.53
N GLY A 108 3.58 17.56 3.51
CA GLY A 108 4.09 17.74 2.15
C GLY A 108 5.41 17.01 1.84
N VAL A 109 5.99 16.31 2.80
CA VAL A 109 7.25 15.57 2.61
C VAL A 109 7.03 14.29 1.80
N ASN A 110 7.87 14.08 0.79
CA ASN A 110 7.86 12.89 -0.03
C ASN A 110 8.60 11.72 0.65
N THR A 111 7.87 10.88 1.39
CA THR A 111 8.43 9.71 2.08
C THR A 111 8.25 8.43 1.25
N HIS A 112 7.06 7.83 1.28
CA HIS A 112 6.79 6.49 0.76
C HIS A 112 6.16 6.49 -0.64
N LYS A 113 6.33 7.53 -1.45
CA LYS A 113 5.74 7.56 -2.81
C LYS A 113 6.17 6.37 -3.68
N GLY A 114 7.44 6.00 -3.62
CA GLY A 114 7.94 4.79 -4.28
C GLY A 114 7.31 3.51 -3.73
N SER A 115 7.12 3.42 -2.41
CA SER A 115 6.46 2.28 -1.78
C SER A 115 4.99 2.20 -2.17
N ILE A 116 4.25 3.32 -2.25
CA ILE A 116 2.86 3.34 -2.71
C ILE A 116 2.75 2.73 -4.11
N PHE A 117 3.67 3.08 -5.01
CA PHE A 117 3.69 2.48 -6.34
C PHE A 117 4.00 0.97 -6.27
N SER A 118 5.14 0.58 -5.72
CA SER A 118 5.62 -0.81 -5.76
C SER A 118 4.76 -1.77 -4.93
N LEU A 119 4.44 -1.43 -3.67
CA LEU A 119 3.55 -2.23 -2.84
C LEU A 119 2.11 -2.17 -3.34
N GLY A 120 1.65 -1.05 -3.89
CA GLY A 120 0.32 -0.95 -4.48
C GLY A 120 0.14 -1.91 -5.67
N LEU A 121 1.15 -2.00 -6.55
CA LEU A 121 1.17 -2.96 -7.64
C LEU A 121 1.22 -4.41 -7.14
N LEU A 122 2.06 -4.70 -6.14
CA LEU A 122 2.14 -6.04 -5.54
C LEU A 122 0.81 -6.45 -4.90
N CYS A 123 0.19 -5.55 -4.15
CA CYS A 123 -1.12 -5.76 -3.54
C CYS A 123 -2.20 -6.03 -4.60
N ALA A 124 -2.22 -5.27 -5.68
CA ALA A 124 -3.15 -5.51 -6.78
C ALA A 124 -2.89 -6.85 -7.49
N ALA A 125 -1.63 -7.24 -7.67
CA ALA A 125 -1.27 -8.53 -8.24
C ALA A 125 -1.72 -9.69 -7.33
N ILE A 126 -1.56 -9.58 -6.01
CA ILE A 126 -2.10 -10.53 -5.03
C ILE A 126 -3.62 -10.62 -5.20
N GLY A 127 -4.32 -9.48 -5.24
CA GLY A 127 -5.77 -9.44 -5.42
C GLY A 127 -6.25 -10.19 -6.66
N ARG A 128 -5.54 -10.06 -7.79
CA ARG A 128 -5.88 -10.77 -9.04
C ARG A 128 -5.72 -12.29 -8.96
N LEU A 129 -5.04 -12.80 -7.93
CA LEU A 129 -4.82 -14.24 -7.71
C LEU A 129 -5.74 -14.83 -6.63
N LEU A 130 -6.53 -13.99 -5.93
CA LEU A 130 -7.54 -14.40 -4.95
C LEU A 130 -8.84 -14.79 -5.64
#